data_AF-A0A527GHX8-F1
#
_entry.id   AF-A0A527GHX8-F1
#
_cell.length_a   1.000
_cell.length_b   1.000
_cell.length_c   1.000
_cell.angle_alpha   90.00
_cell.angle_beta   90.00
_cell.angle_gamma   90.00
#
_symmetry.space_group_name_H-M   'P 1'
#
loop_
_entity.id
_entity.type
_entity.pdbx_description
1 polymer ?
#
loop_
_entity_poly.entity_id
_entity_poly.type
_entity_poly.pdbx_seq_one_letter_code
_entity_poly.pdbx_strand_id
1 'polypeptide(L)' 'MTGKISALDLGQGELSEATKTYFAKCEEKLGLVPNVLRAYAFDDRKLRAFTDMYNDLMLGESG' A
#
# COMPACT_ATOMS: atom_id res chain seq x y z
N MET A 1 -16.83 13.88 0.17
CA MET A 1 -16.56 12.42 0.22
C MET A 1 -15.60 12.13 1.36
N THR A 2 -16.00 12.41 2.59
CA THR A 2 -15.10 12.33 3.74
C THR A 2 -15.02 10.88 4.22
N GLY A 3 -13.81 10.30 4.29
CA GLY A 3 -13.56 8.96 4.82
C GLY A 3 -13.49 7.81 3.81
N LYS A 4 -13.72 8.04 2.51
CA LYS A 4 -13.54 7.02 1.47
C LYS A 4 -12.11 7.07 0.90
N ILE A 5 -11.48 5.91 0.71
CA ILE A 5 -10.16 5.78 0.07
C ILE A 5 -10.25 6.06 -1.44
N SER A 6 -11.30 5.54 -2.09
CA SER A 6 -11.59 5.78 -3.50
C SER A 6 -13.10 5.82 -3.74
N ALA A 7 -13.52 6.18 -4.97
CA ALA A 7 -14.93 6.13 -5.36
C ALA A 7 -15.42 4.69 -5.62
N LEU A 8 -14.50 3.74 -5.83
CA LEU A 8 -14.79 2.34 -6.05
C LEU A 8 -15.01 1.62 -4.72
N ASP A 9 -16.00 0.73 -4.70
CA ASP A 9 -16.28 -0.15 -3.56
C ASP A 9 -15.39 -1.40 -3.63
N LEU A 10 -14.09 -1.18 -3.43
CA LEU A 10 -13.09 -2.22 -3.33
C LEU A 10 -12.80 -2.43 -1.84
N GLY A 11 -13.36 -3.50 -1.27
CA GLY A 11 -13.08 -3.91 0.10
C GLY A 11 -11.62 -4.35 0.27
N GLN A 12 -11.20 -4.56 1.52
CA GLN A 12 -9.90 -5.15 1.80
C GLN A 12 -9.96 -6.67 1.56
N GLY A 13 -9.03 -7.18 0.76
CA GLY A 13 -8.87 -8.62 0.55
C GLY A 13 -8.09 -9.27 1.69
N GLU A 14 -7.76 -10.55 1.53
CA GLU A 14 -6.82 -11.21 2.42
C GLU A 14 -5.40 -10.66 2.18
N LEU A 15 -4.89 -9.94 3.18
CA LEU A 15 -3.54 -9.40 3.15
C LEU A 15 -2.55 -10.45 3.69
N SER A 16 -1.42 -10.59 3.00
CA SER A 16 -0.31 -11.37 3.52
C SER A 16 0.28 -10.75 4.80
N GLU A 17 0.93 -11.57 5.63
CA GLU A 17 1.62 -11.09 6.84
C GLU A 17 2.71 -10.06 6.52
N ALA A 18 3.37 -10.19 5.37
CA ALA A 18 4.34 -9.21 4.89
C ALA A 18 3.70 -7.84 4.68
N THR A 19 2.53 -7.79 4.02
CA THR A 19 1.79 -6.55 3.80
C THR A 19 1.29 -5.93 5.10
N LYS A 20 0.75 -6.74 6.03
CA LYS A 20 0.32 -6.23 7.35
C LYS A 20 1.48 -5.62 8.11
N THR A 21 2.63 -6.29 8.10
CA THR A 21 3.88 -5.78 8.71
C THR A 21 4.33 -4.49 8.04
N TYR A 22 4.23 -4.40 6.72
CA TYR A 22 4.56 -3.19 5.98
C TYR A 22 3.63 -2.01 6.35
N PHE A 23 2.33 -2.24 6.47
CA PHE A 23 1.38 -1.21 6.90
C PHE A 23 1.65 -0.75 8.33
N ALA A 24 1.95 -1.67 9.25
CA ALA A 24 2.35 -1.32 10.61
C ALA A 24 3.62 -0.44 10.62
N LYS A 25 4.60 -0.76 9.77
CA LYS A 25 5.80 0.07 9.60
C LYS A 25 5.49 1.44 8.99
N CYS A 26 4.55 1.54 8.05
CA CYS A 26 4.10 2.83 7.52
C CYS A 26 3.46 3.67 8.63
N GLU A 27 2.58 3.10 9.44
CA GLU A 27 1.97 3.79 10.57
C GLU A 27 3.02 4.26 11.59
N GLU A 28 3.98 3.39 11.95
CA GLU A 28 5.06 3.71 12.88
C GLU A 28 5.97 4.84 12.36
N LYS A 29 6.37 4.80 11.08
CA LYS A 29 7.36 5.73 10.52
C LYS A 29 6.76 7.02 9.97
N LEU A 30 5.56 6.94 9.40
CA LEU A 30 4.91 8.05 8.71
C LEU A 30 3.74 8.64 9.52
N GLY A 31 3.33 7.97 10.60
CA GLY A 31 2.13 8.33 11.37
C GLY A 31 0.82 8.03 10.63
N LEU A 32 0.89 7.33 9.49
CA LEU A 32 -0.26 6.93 8.67
C LEU A 32 0.11 5.80 7.70
N VAL A 33 -0.89 5.01 7.28
CA VAL A 33 -0.82 4.17 6.08
C VAL A 33 -1.30 4.95 4.85
N PRO A 34 -0.43 5.21 3.84
CA PRO A 34 -0.80 5.94 2.63
C PRO A 34 -2.03 5.37 1.91
N ASN A 35 -2.93 6.25 1.47
CA ASN A 35 -4.19 5.84 0.83
C ASN A 35 -4.00 5.05 -0.46
N VAL A 36 -2.90 5.26 -1.19
CA VAL A 36 -2.58 4.44 -2.37
C VAL A 36 -2.38 2.97 -2.00
N LEU A 37 -1.72 2.67 -0.88
CA LEU A 37 -1.56 1.29 -0.42
C LEU A 37 -2.90 0.68 0.01
N ARG A 38 -3.74 1.47 0.69
CA ARG A 38 -5.11 1.07 1.06
C ARG A 38 -5.98 0.80 -0.17
N ALA A 39 -5.81 1.57 -1.25
CA ALA A 39 -6.55 1.38 -2.50
C ALA A 39 -6.17 0.09 -3.22
N TYR A 40 -4.94 -0.40 -3.07
CA TYR A 40 -4.46 -1.66 -3.64
C TYR A 40 -4.67 -2.88 -2.71
N ALA A 41 -5.08 -2.65 -1.46
CA ALA A 41 -5.25 -3.68 -0.43
C ALA A 41 -6.37 -4.71 -0.71
N PHE A 42 -7.10 -4.57 -1.82
CA PHE A 42 -8.05 -5.59 -2.28
C PHE A 42 -7.36 -6.80 -2.94
N ASP A 43 -6.15 -6.65 -3.50
CA ASP A 43 -5.37 -7.73 -4.09
C ASP A 43 -3.88 -7.56 -3.74
N ASP A 44 -3.42 -8.41 -2.83
CA ASP A 44 -2.07 -8.42 -2.27
C ASP A 44 -0.97 -8.62 -3.35
N ARG A 45 -1.27 -9.29 -4.47
CA ARG A 45 -0.32 -9.40 -5.60
C ARG A 45 -0.15 -8.07 -6.32
N LYS A 46 -1.25 -7.32 -6.51
CA LYS A 46 -1.21 -5.99 -7.14
C LYS A 46 -0.50 -4.99 -6.25
N LEU A 47 -0.78 -5.04 -4.95
CA LEU A 47 -0.11 -4.20 -3.97
C LEU A 47 1.40 -4.41 -3.97
N ARG A 48 1.86 -5.67 -3.93
CA ARG A 48 3.30 -5.99 -4.02
C ARG A 48 3.93 -5.46 -5.30
N ALA A 49 3.31 -5.74 -6.45
CA ALA A 49 3.81 -5.26 -7.73
C ALA A 49 3.93 -3.72 -7.77
N PHE A 50 2.96 -3.01 -7.19
CA PHE A 50 3.02 -1.55 -7.04
C PHE A 50 4.19 -1.11 -6.14
N THR A 51 4.36 -1.72 -4.97
CA THR A 51 5.42 -1.34 -4.03
C THR A 51 6.81 -1.62 -4.59
N ASP A 52 6.98 -2.74 -5.31
CA ASP A 52 8.27 -3.09 -5.92
C ASP A 52 8.66 -2.04 -6.97
N MET A 53 7.72 -1.71 -7.87
CA MET A 53 7.92 -0.65 -8.87
C MET A 53 8.20 0.71 -8.22
N TYR A 54 7.43 1.10 -7.21
CA TYR A 54 7.59 2.38 -6.52
C TYR A 54 8.96 2.46 -5.82
N ASN A 55 9.37 1.40 -5.12
CA ASN A 55 10.63 1.39 -4.39
C ASN A 55 11.83 1.43 -5.35
N ASP A 56 11.78 0.65 -6.43
CA ASP A 56 12.83 0.65 -7.46
C ASP A 56 13.00 2.05 -8.06
N LEU A 57 11.89 2.68 -8.46
CA LEU A 57 11.93 4.00 -9.11
C LEU A 57 12.29 5.14 -8.16
N MET A 58 11.77 5.12 -6.92
CA MET A 58 11.85 6.28 -6.02
C MET A 58 12.99 6.18 -5.01
N LEU A 59 13.46 4.97 -4.70
CA LEU A 59 14.46 4.70 -3.66
C LEU A 59 15.64 3.87 -4.16
N GLY A 60 15.56 3.30 -5.36
CA GLY A 60 16.66 2.57 -5.99
C GLY A 60 17.80 3.50 -6.40
N GLU A 61 18.93 2.89 -6.76
CA GLU A 61 20.06 3.65 -7.30
C GLU A 61 19.63 4.34 -8.60
N SER A 62 19.83 5.66 -8.65
CA SER A 62 19.76 6.36 -9.92
C SER A 62 20.97 5.93 -10.74
N GLY A 63 20.71 5.39 -11.94
CA GLY A 63 21.74 4.87 -12.84
C GLY A 63 22.86 5.85 -13.16
#